data_AF-A0A2J9IP65-F1
#
_entry.id   AF-A0A2J9IP65-F1
#
_cell.length_a   1.000
_cell.length_b   1.000
_cell.length_c   1.000
_cell.angle_alpha   90.00
_cell.angle_beta   90.00
_cell.angle_gamma   90.00
#
_symmetry.space_group_name_H-M   'P 1'
#
loop_
_entity.id
_entity.type
_entity.pdbx_description
1 polymer ?
#
loop_
_entity_poly.entity_id
_entity_poly.type
_entity_poly.pdbx_seq_one_letter_code
_entity_poly.pdbx_strand_id
1 'polypeptide(L)' 'MNYYADSDQDGRIRAAFYAGRDKYRWRNMTDMQLHGVMGLVESLEREFNDGEHFEPMPPGTGPVGRPLE' A
#
# COMPACT_ATOMS: atom_id res chain seq x y z
N MET A 1 0.73 8.65 -12.40
CA MET A 1 1.03 8.29 -11.00
C MET A 1 2.46 8.70 -10.73
N ASN A 2 2.68 9.92 -10.23
CA ASN A 2 4.00 10.33 -9.73
C ASN A 2 4.09 9.88 -8.27
N TYR A 3 4.98 8.93 -7.99
CA TYR A 3 5.24 8.49 -6.62
C TYR A 3 6.14 9.52 -5.93
N TYR A 4 5.75 9.92 -4.72
CA TYR A 4 6.58 10.66 -3.74
C TYR A 4 7.65 9.74 -3.15
N ALA A 5 8.51 9.19 -4.00
CA ALA A 5 9.68 8.46 -3.58
C ALA A 5 10.91 9.26 -4.03
N ASP A 6 11.77 9.67 -3.10
CA ASP A 6 13.11 10.11 -3.48
C ASP A 6 13.78 9.00 -4.31
N SER A 7 14.69 9.35 -5.21
CA SER A 7 15.39 8.43 -6.12
C SER A 7 15.91 7.15 -5.45
N ASP A 8 16.36 7.25 -4.20
CA ASP A 8 16.79 6.12 -3.37
C ASP A 8 15.64 5.16 -3.00
N GLN A 9 14.45 5.69 -2.76
CA GLN A 9 13.27 4.90 -2.44
C GLN A 9 12.77 4.13 -3.67
N ASP A 10 12.77 4.74 -4.86
CA ASP A 10 12.38 4.04 -6.10
C ASP A 10 13.30 2.83 -6.37
N GLY A 11 14.62 3.03 -6.22
CA GLY A 11 15.60 1.94 -6.35
C GLY A 11 15.35 0.80 -5.37
N ARG A 12 15.07 1.11 -4.10
CA ARG A 12 14.75 0.13 -3.06
C ARG A 12 13.45 -0.62 -3.33
N ILE A 13 12.41 0.09 -3.77
CA ILE A 13 11.11 -0.51 -4.10
C ILE A 13 11.27 -1.49 -5.28
N ARG A 14 12.01 -1.09 -6.31
CA ARG A 14 12.29 -1.96 -7.47
C ARG A 14 13.12 -3.19 -7.07
N ALA A 15 14.12 -3.03 -6.20
CA ALA A 15 14.92 -4.14 -5.69
C ALA A 15 14.05 -5.14 -4.88
N ALA A 16 13.17 -4.63 -4.01
CA ALA A 16 12.25 -5.45 -3.24
C ALA A 16 11.28 -6.25 -4.13
N PHE A 17 10.78 -5.64 -5.20
CA PHE A 17 9.94 -6.33 -6.18
C PHE A 17 10.66 -7.54 -6.76
N TYR A 18 11.86 -7.38 -7.31
CA TYR A 18 12.60 -8.50 -7.90
C TYR A 18 12.94 -9.58 -6.88
N ALA A 19 13.30 -9.21 -5.65
CA ALA A 19 13.59 -10.18 -4.59
C ALA A 19 12.36 -10.99 -4.14
N GLY A 20 11.17 -10.39 -4.13
CA GLY A 20 9.93 -11.03 -3.69
C GLY A 20 9.09 -11.66 -4.80
N ARG A 21 9.32 -11.30 -6.06
CA ARG A 21 8.44 -11.59 -7.21
C ARG A 21 8.04 -13.05 -7.29
N ASP A 22 9.00 -13.96 -7.27
CA ASP A 22 8.73 -15.39 -7.48
C ASP A 22 8.08 -16.02 -6.25
N LYS A 23 8.53 -15.62 -5.05
CA LYS A 23 8.00 -16.10 -3.77
C LYS A 23 6.52 -15.74 -3.61
N TYR A 24 6.15 -14.51 -3.94
CA TYR A 24 4.78 -13.99 -3.79
C TYR A 24 3.98 -14.00 -5.10
N ARG A 25 4.57 -14.52 -6.19
CA ARG A 25 3.96 -14.63 -7.53
C ARG A 25 3.45 -13.30 -8.10
N TRP A 26 4.14 -12.20 -7.81
CA TRP A 26 3.80 -10.89 -8.36
C TRP A 26 4.08 -10.84 -9.87
N ARG A 27 3.10 -10.42 -10.66
CA ARG A 27 3.24 -10.28 -12.13
C ARG A 27 3.84 -8.93 -12.49
N ASN A 28 3.55 -7.91 -11.69
CA ASN A 28 3.99 -6.54 -11.89
C ASN A 28 4.09 -5.79 -10.53
N MET A 29 4.52 -4.54 -10.58
CA MET A 29 4.67 -3.69 -9.38
C MET A 29 3.34 -3.41 -8.69
N THR A 30 2.23 -3.35 -9.44
CA THR A 30 0.88 -3.12 -8.89
C THR A 30 0.48 -4.27 -7.96
N ASP A 31 0.79 -5.51 -8.31
CA ASP A 31 0.52 -6.67 -7.44
C ASP A 31 1.28 -6.57 -6.11
N MET A 32 2.55 -6.15 -6.16
CA MET A 32 3.35 -5.93 -4.94
C MET A 32 2.78 -4.79 -4.10
N GLN A 33 2.41 -3.67 -4.74
CA GLN A 33 1.83 -2.51 -4.07
C GLN A 33 0.51 -2.87 -3.41
N LEU A 34 -0.37 -3.60 -4.10
CA LEU A 34 -1.63 -4.08 -3.55
C LEU A 34 -1.38 -4.98 -2.34
N HIS A 35 -0.46 -5.95 -2.44
CA HIS A 35 -0.12 -6.83 -1.32
C HIS A 35 0.41 -6.03 -0.11
N GLY A 36 1.29 -5.05 -0.34
CA GLY A 36 1.80 -4.18 0.72
C GLY A 36 0.71 -3.32 1.37
N VAL A 37 -0.16 -2.70 0.56
CA VAL A 37 -1.29 -1.91 1.05
C VAL A 37 -2.26 -2.76 1.85
N MET A 38 -2.62 -3.96 1.37
CA MET A 38 -3.51 -4.86 2.10
C MET A 38 -2.92 -5.33 3.43
N GLY A 39 -1.62 -5.61 3.49
CA GLY A 39 -0.95 -5.93 4.76
C GLY A 39 -1.01 -4.77 5.78
N LEU A 40 -0.93 -3.53 5.30
CA LEU A 40 -1.16 -2.36 6.15
C LEU A 40 -2.63 -2.24 6.57
N VAL A 41 -3.59 -2.44 5.66
CA VAL A 41 -5.03 -2.42 5.97
C VAL A 41 -5.36 -3.45 7.06
N GLU A 42 -4.92 -4.70 6.93
CA GLU A 42 -5.14 -5.75 7.92
C GLU A 42 -4.54 -5.40 9.29
N SER A 43 -3.40 -4.69 9.31
CA SER A 43 -2.78 -4.24 10.56
C SER A 43 -3.63 -3.14 11.22
N LEU A 44 -4.18 -2.22 10.43
CA LEU A 44 -5.07 -1.17 10.91
C LEU A 44 -6.44 -1.72 11.36
N GLU A 45 -6.98 -2.74 10.69
CA GLU A 45 -8.20 -3.44 11.11
C GLU A 45 -8.02 -4.06 12.49
N ARG A 46 -6.86 -4.68 12.75
CA ARG A 46 -6.52 -5.22 14.09
C ARG A 46 -6.37 -4.13 15.15
N GLU A 47 -5.84 -2.97 14.79
CA GLU A 47 -5.57 -1.89 15.74
C GLU A 47 -6.82 -1.05 16.04
N PHE A 48 -7.65 -0.78 15.04
CA PHE A 48 -8.73 0.21 15.11
C PHE A 48 -10.13 -0.36 14.93
N ASN A 49 -10.26 -1.64 14.61
CA ASN A 49 -11.56 -2.28 14.33
C ASN A 49 -11.67 -3.69 14.95
N ASP A 50 -10.97 -3.94 16.06
CA ASP A 50 -10.99 -5.23 16.77
C ASP A 50 -10.63 -6.46 15.90
N GLY A 51 -9.91 -6.24 14.79
CA GLY A 51 -9.57 -7.28 13.82
C GLY A 51 -10.67 -7.57 12.78
N GLU A 52 -11.79 -6.88 12.85
CA GLU A 52 -12.85 -6.92 11.84
C GLU A 52 -12.50 -6.06 10.63
N HIS A 53 -13.09 -6.38 9.47
CA HIS A 53 -12.88 -5.61 8.25
C HIS A 53 -13.50 -4.22 8.31
N PHE A 54 -12.84 -3.23 7.71
CA PHE A 54 -13.44 -1.90 7.57
C PHE A 54 -14.65 -1.93 6.64
N GLU A 55 -15.70 -1.20 7.03
CA GLU A 55 -16.85 -0.96 6.17
C GLU A 55 -16.44 -0.15 4.91
N PRO A 56 -16.89 -0.54 3.71
CA PRO A 56 -16.57 0.19 2.50
C PRO A 56 -17.08 1.63 2.53
N MET A 57 -16.19 2.59 2.24
CA MET A 57 -16.59 3.98 2.10
C MET A 57 -17.18 4.24 0.70
N PRO A 58 -18.26 5.04 0.58
CA PRO A 58 -18.78 5.44 -0.72
C PRO A 58 -17.70 6.13 -1.57
N PRO A 59 -17.78 6.05 -2.91
CA PRO A 59 -16.90 6.81 -3.79
C PRO A 59 -16.98 8.31 -3.47
N GLY A 60 -15.82 8.99 -3.40
CA GLY A 60 -15.75 10.42 -3.09
C GLY A 60 -15.74 10.75 -1.60
N THR A 61 -15.75 9.75 -0.72
CA THR A 61 -15.64 9.97 0.73
C THR A 61 -14.17 9.89 1.15
N GLY A 62 -13.59 11.02 1.55
CA GLY A 62 -12.23 11.10 2.08
C GLY A 62 -11.70 12.53 2.11
N PRO A 63 -10.83 12.90 3.06
CA PRO A 63 -10.16 14.20 3.03
C PRO A 63 -9.31 14.30 1.76
N VAL A 64 -9.32 15.47 1.10
CA VAL A 64 -8.57 15.80 -0.14
C VAL A 64 -7.05 15.93 0.12
N GLY A 65 -6.54 15.27 1.17
CA GLY A 65 -5.22 15.44 1.75
C GLY A 65 -5.26 16.22 3.07
N ARG A 66 -4.38 15.86 4.01
CA ARG A 66 -4.01 16.79 5.09
C ARG A 66 -3.12 17.88 4.46
N PRO A 67 -3.25 19.16 4.86
CA PRO A 67 -2.29 20.18 4.48
C PRO A 67 -0.88 19.66 4.78
N LEU A 68 0.03 19.82 3.83
CA LEU A 68 1.45 19.72 4.12
C LEU A 68 1.77 20.94 4.98
N GLU A 69 1.94 20.74 6.29
CA GLU A 69 2.60 21.72 7.16
C GLU A 69 4.08 21.86 6.78
#